data_AF-A0A852Z406-F1
#
_entry.id   AF-A0A852Z406-F1
#
_cell.length_a   1.000
_cell.length_b   1.000
_cell.length_c   1.000
_cell.angle_alpha   90.00
_cell.angle_beta   90.00
_cell.angle_gamma   90.00
#
_symmetry.space_group_name_H-M   'P 1'
#
loop_
_entity.id
_entity.type
_entity.pdbx_description
1 polymer ?
#
loop_
_entity_poly.entity_id
_entity_poly.type
_entity_poly.pdbx_seq_one_letter_code
_entity_poly.pdbx_strand_id
1 'polypeptide(L)'
;MAGVDPCGILSDAELKSFGLKTEGKVTNSPPWAPGCQYQGDPVVASIRKETRDTVDSAAEKETWAEFERTEVNGRAGATAVTGGATQAGICSALFDAGQGMIQIQAQEFSRSDDLDECAKALEIAEKVEPNVPEPA
;
A
#
# COMPACT_ATOMS: atom_id res chain seq x y z
N MET A 1 -12.93 -9.51 -3.54
CA MET A 1 -11.51 -9.73 -3.19
C MET A 1 -10.92 -11.05 -3.70
N ALA A 2 -11.72 -12.10 -3.93
CA ALA A 2 -11.24 -13.29 -4.64
C ALA A 2 -10.77 -12.89 -6.06
N GLY A 3 -9.57 -13.30 -6.46
CA GLY A 3 -8.99 -12.99 -7.77
C GLY A 3 -7.98 -11.83 -7.79
N VAL A 4 -7.87 -11.02 -6.74
CA VAL A 4 -6.83 -9.98 -6.65
C VAL A 4 -5.48 -10.65 -6.33
N ASP A 5 -4.55 -10.54 -7.29
CA ASP A 5 -3.14 -10.94 -7.17
C ASP A 5 -2.26 -9.70 -6.91
N PRO A 6 -1.75 -9.51 -5.68
CA PRO A 6 -0.91 -8.36 -5.34
C PRO A 6 0.36 -8.23 -6.18
N CYS A 7 0.90 -9.34 -6.72
CA CYS A 7 2.10 -9.28 -7.56
C CYS A 7 1.81 -8.99 -9.05
N GLY A 8 0.55 -9.18 -9.48
CA GLY A 8 0.12 -9.00 -10.86
C GLY A 8 -0.78 -7.79 -11.10
N ILE A 9 -1.06 -7.00 -10.06
CA ILE A 9 -1.93 -5.81 -10.14
C ILE A 9 -1.33 -4.71 -11.01
N LEU A 10 -0.02 -4.49 -10.93
CA LEU A 10 0.68 -3.48 -11.72
C LEU A 10 1.44 -4.15 -12.84
N SER A 11 1.43 -3.53 -14.02
CA SER A 11 2.26 -3.92 -15.14
C SER A 11 3.73 -3.58 -14.90
N ASP A 12 4.63 -4.25 -15.64
CA ASP A 12 6.06 -3.94 -15.64
C ASP A 12 6.37 -2.48 -15.95
N ALA A 13 5.57 -1.85 -16.82
CA ALA A 13 5.72 -0.44 -17.18
C ALA A 13 5.37 0.49 -16.02
N GLU A 14 4.29 0.18 -15.29
CA GLU A 14 3.89 0.94 -14.10
C GLU A 14 4.92 0.79 -12.98
N LEU A 15 5.37 -0.44 -12.69
CA LEU A 15 6.42 -0.70 -11.70
C LEU A 15 7.68 0.11 -12.01
N LYS A 16 8.15 0.08 -13.26
CA LYS A 16 9.32 0.86 -13.68
C LYS A 16 9.11 2.36 -13.57
N SER A 17 7.91 2.86 -13.86
CA SER A 17 7.60 4.29 -13.71
C SER A 17 7.71 4.78 -12.27
N PHE A 18 7.54 3.89 -11.30
CA PHE A 18 7.75 4.16 -9.88
C PHE A 18 9.17 3.91 -9.38
N GLY A 19 10.10 3.51 -10.26
CA GLY A 19 11.47 3.13 -9.86
C GLY A 19 11.55 1.74 -9.22
N LEU A 20 10.51 0.91 -9.36
CA LEU A 20 10.46 -0.45 -8.84
C LEU A 20 10.95 -1.46 -9.89
N LYS A 21 11.56 -2.53 -9.40
CA LYS A 21 11.87 -3.72 -10.18
C LYS A 21 10.58 -4.49 -10.48
N THR A 22 10.55 -5.16 -11.62
CA THR A 22 9.40 -5.96 -12.07
C THR A 22 9.27 -7.28 -11.31
N GLU A 23 10.37 -7.78 -10.75
CA GLU A 23 10.37 -8.99 -9.93
C GLU A 23 9.89 -8.68 -8.51
N GLY A 24 8.62 -8.96 -8.24
CA GLY A 24 8.02 -8.90 -6.91
C GLY A 24 8.27 -10.17 -6.09
N LYS A 25 8.46 -10.00 -4.78
CA LYS A 25 8.54 -11.10 -3.81
C LYS A 25 7.20 -11.26 -3.09
N VAL A 26 6.58 -12.42 -3.23
CA VAL A 26 5.33 -12.75 -2.53
C VAL A 26 5.55 -12.73 -1.00
N THR A 27 4.63 -12.10 -0.28
CA THR A 27 4.58 -12.04 1.18
C THR A 27 3.22 -12.49 1.67
N ASN A 28 3.10 -13.72 2.17
CA ASN A 28 1.83 -14.31 2.65
C ASN A 28 1.77 -14.45 4.18
N SER A 29 2.48 -13.57 4.89
CA SER A 29 2.47 -13.55 6.35
C SER A 29 1.99 -12.19 6.84
N PRO A 30 0.82 -12.11 7.50
CA PRO A 30 -0.07 -13.22 7.84
C PRO A 30 -0.93 -13.74 6.65
N PRO A 31 -1.54 -14.94 6.74
CA PRO A 31 -2.30 -15.57 5.64
C PRO A 31 -3.51 -14.77 5.15
N TRP A 32 -4.07 -13.91 6.00
CA TRP A 32 -5.22 -13.04 5.68
C TRP A 32 -4.81 -11.73 4.99
N ALA A 33 -3.50 -11.47 4.89
CA ALA A 33 -2.90 -10.28 4.30
C ALA A 33 -1.87 -10.63 3.21
N PRO A 34 -2.20 -11.48 2.21
CA PRO A 34 -1.25 -11.81 1.15
C PRO A 34 -0.86 -10.55 0.39
N GLY A 35 0.39 -10.49 -0.03
CA GLY A 35 0.98 -9.32 -0.63
C GLY A 35 2.16 -9.61 -1.54
N CYS A 36 2.67 -8.53 -2.12
CA CYS A 36 3.88 -8.52 -2.92
C CYS A 36 4.79 -7.38 -2.43
N GLN A 37 6.08 -7.63 -2.38
CA GLN A 37 7.09 -6.61 -2.11
C GLN A 37 7.96 -6.42 -3.35
N TYR A 38 8.09 -5.18 -3.78
CA TYR A 38 8.93 -4.78 -4.89
C TYR A 38 10.12 -3.99 -4.36
N GLN A 39 11.31 -4.40 -4.78
CA GLN A 39 12.54 -3.66 -4.54
C GLN A 39 12.66 -2.55 -5.58
N GLY A 40 13.31 -1.44 -5.24
CA GLY A 40 13.55 -0.33 -6.15
C GLY A 40 14.57 0.64 -5.59
N ASP A 41 14.85 1.68 -6.37
CA ASP A 41 15.71 2.80 -6.00
C ASP A 41 15.12 4.06 -6.67
N PRO A 42 14.64 5.05 -5.91
CA PRO A 42 14.86 5.25 -4.47
C PRO A 42 13.82 4.59 -3.54
N VAL A 43 12.81 3.86 -4.05
CA VAL A 43 11.68 3.38 -3.23
C VAL A 43 11.57 1.85 -3.19
N VAL A 44 11.23 1.31 -2.04
CA VAL A 44 10.71 -0.05 -1.86
C VAL A 44 9.21 0.05 -1.63
N ALA A 45 8.42 -0.77 -2.32
CA ALA A 45 6.96 -0.77 -2.18
C ALA A 45 6.44 -2.15 -1.80
N SER A 46 5.34 -2.19 -1.04
CA SER A 46 4.59 -3.42 -0.81
C SER A 46 3.11 -3.20 -1.06
N ILE A 47 2.50 -4.10 -1.83
CA ILE A 47 1.07 -4.13 -2.09
C ILE A 47 0.51 -5.30 -1.30
N ARG A 48 -0.44 -5.04 -0.39
CA ARG A 48 -1.09 -6.07 0.40
C ARG A 48 -2.59 -6.01 0.24
N LYS A 49 -3.18 -7.19 0.22
CA LYS A 49 -4.61 -7.40 0.20
C LYS A 49 -5.04 -7.78 1.60
N GLU A 50 -5.65 -6.85 2.34
CA GLU A 50 -6.13 -7.11 3.70
C GLU A 50 -7.62 -7.49 3.64
N THR A 51 -7.93 -8.70 4.12
CA THR A 51 -9.26 -9.27 3.98
C THR A 51 -10.10 -9.17 5.26
N ARG A 52 -9.52 -8.70 6.36
CA ARG A 52 -10.20 -8.59 7.67
C ARG A 52 -10.64 -7.19 8.02
N ASP A 53 -10.01 -6.20 7.43
CA ASP A 53 -10.18 -4.80 7.79
C ASP A 53 -10.64 -3.98 6.59
N THR A 54 -11.49 -2.99 6.87
CA THR A 54 -11.75 -1.85 6.00
C THR A 54 -10.91 -0.66 6.48
N VAL A 55 -10.91 0.44 5.73
CA VAL A 55 -10.29 1.71 6.16
C VAL A 55 -10.90 2.17 7.48
N ASP A 56 -12.22 2.04 7.65
CA ASP A 56 -12.91 2.42 8.89
C ASP A 56 -12.46 1.58 10.09
N SER A 57 -12.41 0.25 9.98
CA SER A 57 -11.96 -0.60 11.09
C SER A 57 -10.45 -0.48 11.33
N ALA A 58 -9.67 -0.15 10.29
CA ALA A 58 -8.25 0.16 10.44
C ALA A 58 -8.02 1.43 11.24
N ALA A 59 -8.86 2.47 11.08
CA ALA A 59 -8.76 3.73 11.80
C ALA A 59 -8.89 3.58 13.33
N GLU A 60 -9.58 2.53 13.79
CA GLU A 60 -9.79 2.25 15.21
C GLU A 60 -8.58 1.56 15.88
N LYS A 61 -7.54 1.19 15.12
CA LYS A 61 -6.38 0.46 15.65
C LYS A 61 -5.39 1.40 16.34
N GLU A 62 -4.95 0.99 17.53
CA GLU A 62 -3.91 1.70 18.31
C GLU A 62 -2.48 1.51 17.76
N THR A 63 -2.32 0.77 16.66
CA THR A 63 -1.01 0.48 16.06
C THR A 63 -0.44 1.64 15.25
N TRP A 64 -1.24 2.65 14.93
CA TRP A 64 -0.82 3.79 14.12
C TRP A 64 -0.23 4.88 15.01
N ALA A 65 0.89 5.45 14.60
CA ALA A 65 1.35 6.73 15.12
C ALA A 65 0.54 7.87 14.51
N GLU A 66 0.24 7.77 13.22
CA GLU A 66 -0.52 8.76 12.45
C GLU A 66 -1.48 8.01 11.52
N PHE A 67 -2.72 8.51 11.42
CA PHE A 67 -3.73 8.00 10.51
C PHE A 67 -4.55 9.20 10.02
N GLU A 68 -4.41 9.53 8.74
CA GLU A 68 -5.08 10.65 8.11
C GLU A 68 -6.05 10.14 7.04
N ARG A 69 -7.34 10.47 7.17
CA ARG A 69 -8.33 10.08 6.16
C ARG A 69 -8.12 10.89 4.88
N THR A 70 -8.20 10.22 3.75
CA THR A 70 -8.10 10.80 2.42
C THR A 70 -8.98 10.02 1.44
N GLU A 71 -8.78 10.22 0.15
CA GLU A 71 -9.44 9.47 -0.91
C GLU A 71 -8.40 8.89 -1.87
N VAL A 72 -8.70 7.73 -2.45
CA VAL A 72 -7.93 7.14 -3.56
C VAL A 72 -8.88 7.05 -4.74
N ASN A 73 -8.68 7.90 -5.76
CA ASN A 73 -9.61 8.03 -6.90
C ASN A 73 -11.09 8.22 -6.48
N GLY A 74 -11.35 8.91 -5.37
CA GLY A 74 -12.70 9.12 -4.82
C GLY A 74 -13.27 7.95 -4.01
N ARG A 75 -12.51 6.86 -3.80
CA ARG A 75 -12.84 5.83 -2.81
C ARG A 75 -12.34 6.25 -1.42
N ALA A 76 -13.05 5.83 -0.38
CA ALA A 76 -12.61 6.01 1.00
C ALA A 76 -11.20 5.45 1.19
N GLY A 77 -10.30 6.27 1.71
CA GLY A 77 -8.90 5.92 1.91
C GLY A 77 -8.29 6.61 3.12
N ALA A 78 -7.02 6.29 3.36
CA ALA A 78 -6.23 6.92 4.40
C ALA A 78 -4.73 6.81 4.09
N THR A 79 -3.94 7.75 4.59
CA THR A 79 -2.51 7.54 4.80
C THR A 79 -2.27 7.19 6.26
N ALA A 80 -1.30 6.31 6.53
CA ALA A 80 -1.02 5.85 7.88
C ALA A 80 0.46 5.53 8.09
N VAL A 81 0.97 5.92 9.25
CA VAL A 81 2.32 5.59 9.72
C VAL A 81 2.18 4.67 10.92
N THR A 82 2.79 3.48 10.85
CA THR A 82 2.78 2.52 11.96
C THR A 82 3.63 3.02 13.12
N GLY A 83 3.19 2.79 14.36
CA GLY A 83 3.97 3.04 15.57
C GLY A 83 5.36 2.38 15.49
N GLY A 84 6.42 3.18 15.70
CA GLY A 84 7.82 2.75 15.57
C GLY A 84 8.40 2.81 14.15
N ALA A 85 7.60 3.16 13.13
CA ALA A 85 8.04 3.33 11.76
C ALA A 85 8.29 4.80 11.37
N THR A 86 8.00 5.75 12.25
CA THR A 86 8.24 7.19 12.03
C THR A 86 9.70 7.53 11.71
N GLN A 87 10.66 6.80 12.28
CA GLN A 87 12.09 6.97 11.97
C GLN A 87 12.58 6.09 10.81
N ALA A 88 11.71 5.23 10.27
CA ALA A 88 12.08 4.25 9.26
C ALA A 88 11.79 4.72 7.82
N GLY A 89 11.20 5.92 7.66
CA GLY A 89 10.76 6.45 6.36
C GLY A 89 9.76 5.51 5.72
N ILE A 90 8.70 5.15 6.45
CA ILE A 90 7.68 4.20 5.98
C ILE A 90 6.30 4.82 6.16
N CYS A 91 5.54 4.89 5.07
CA CYS A 91 4.14 5.26 5.11
C CYS A 91 3.29 4.26 4.32
N SER A 92 2.02 4.13 4.70
CA SER A 92 1.05 3.34 3.97
C SER A 92 -0.07 4.22 3.44
N ALA A 93 -0.55 3.93 2.23
CA ALA A 93 -1.84 4.34 1.72
C ALA A 93 -2.81 3.15 1.78
N LEU A 94 -4.03 3.41 2.24
CA LEU A 94 -5.10 2.43 2.44
C LEU A 94 -6.30 2.86 1.60
N PHE A 95 -7.02 1.92 1.01
CA PHE A 95 -8.33 2.18 0.43
C PHE A 95 -9.20 0.92 0.41
N ASP A 96 -10.52 1.10 0.53
CA ASP A 96 -11.46 -0.01 0.53
C ASP A 96 -11.59 -0.67 -0.85
N ALA A 97 -11.61 -2.01 -0.86
CA ALA A 97 -11.75 -2.81 -2.07
C ALA A 97 -12.44 -4.15 -1.78
N GLY A 98 -13.57 -4.40 -2.45
CA GLY A 98 -14.42 -5.55 -2.15
C GLY A 98 -14.88 -5.56 -0.68
N GLN A 99 -14.53 -6.60 0.07
CA GLN A 99 -14.97 -6.82 1.47
C GLN A 99 -13.88 -6.48 2.49
N GLY A 100 -12.84 -5.78 2.08
CA GLY A 100 -11.70 -5.41 2.92
C GLY A 100 -10.99 -4.21 2.31
N MET A 101 -9.66 -4.16 2.43
CA MET A 101 -8.87 -3.03 1.93
C MET A 101 -7.60 -3.46 1.20
N ILE A 102 -7.08 -2.58 0.36
CA ILE A 102 -5.71 -2.66 -0.14
C ILE A 102 -4.84 -1.74 0.71
N GLN A 103 -3.69 -2.26 1.13
CA GLN A 103 -2.64 -1.49 1.78
C GLN A 103 -1.42 -1.42 0.86
N ILE A 104 -1.04 -0.21 0.50
CA ILE A 104 0.19 0.09 -0.22
C ILE A 104 1.16 0.70 0.78
N GLN A 105 2.30 0.07 1.01
CA GLN A 105 3.38 0.64 1.81
C GLN A 105 4.47 1.13 0.87
N ALA A 106 4.97 2.34 1.10
CA ALA A 106 6.18 2.85 0.47
C ALA A 106 7.23 3.12 1.55
N GLN A 107 8.49 2.88 1.18
CA GLN A 107 9.66 3.12 2.01
C GLN A 107 10.79 3.69 1.17
N GLU A 108 11.47 4.73 1.67
CA GLU A 108 12.71 5.19 1.05
C GLU A 108 13.84 4.16 1.27
N PHE A 109 14.50 3.75 0.18
CA PHE A 109 15.59 2.77 0.20
C PHE A 109 16.86 3.33 0.85
N SER A 110 17.22 4.58 0.50
CA SER A 110 18.48 5.22 0.92
C SER A 110 18.37 6.03 2.22
N ARG A 111 17.16 6.24 2.78
CA ARG A 111 16.90 7.06 3.98
C ARG A 111 17.58 8.44 3.91
N SER A 112 17.48 9.08 2.76
CA SER A 112 18.05 10.40 2.49
C SER A 112 17.08 11.53 2.89
N ASP A 113 15.86 11.18 3.33
CA ASP A 113 14.76 12.10 3.66
C ASP A 113 14.33 12.96 2.45
N ASP A 114 14.63 12.51 1.23
CA ASP A 114 14.30 13.21 -0.02
C ASP A 114 12.95 12.77 -0.62
N LEU A 115 12.40 11.66 -0.12
CA LEU A 115 11.15 11.05 -0.59
C LEU A 115 10.02 11.26 0.42
N ASP A 116 8.89 11.82 -0.03
CA ASP A 116 7.64 11.75 0.72
C ASP A 116 7.01 10.37 0.51
N GLU A 117 7.13 9.47 1.48
CA GLU A 117 6.64 8.11 1.35
C GLU A 117 5.11 8.02 1.39
N CYS A 118 4.42 8.93 2.06
CA CYS A 118 2.96 8.95 2.06
C CYS A 118 2.43 9.36 0.68
N ALA A 119 2.99 10.41 0.09
CA ALA A 119 2.66 10.83 -1.26
C ALA A 119 2.97 9.71 -2.28
N LYS A 120 4.13 9.03 -2.13
CA LYS A 120 4.48 7.92 -3.02
C LYS A 120 3.56 6.72 -2.85
N ALA A 121 3.19 6.36 -1.62
CA ALA A 121 2.23 5.29 -1.38
C ALA A 121 0.86 5.61 -1.99
N LEU A 122 0.42 6.88 -1.90
CA LEU A 122 -0.84 7.34 -2.47
C LEU A 122 -0.81 7.28 -4.01
N GLU A 123 0.26 7.76 -4.65
CA GLU A 123 0.43 7.69 -6.11
C GLU A 123 0.34 6.25 -6.63
N ILE A 124 0.96 5.30 -5.92
CA ILE A 124 0.87 3.88 -6.27
C ILE A 124 -0.56 3.38 -6.03
N ALA A 125 -1.22 3.75 -4.93
CA ALA A 125 -2.59 3.36 -4.64
C ALA A 125 -3.57 3.81 -5.74
N GLU A 126 -3.42 5.02 -6.28
CA GLU A 126 -4.22 5.54 -7.38
C GLU A 126 -4.06 4.72 -8.68
N LYS A 127 -2.92 4.05 -8.89
CA LYS A 127 -2.74 3.11 -10.00
C LYS A 127 -3.26 1.71 -9.72
N VAL A 128 -3.26 1.30 -8.45
CA VAL A 128 -3.76 -0.01 -8.03
C VAL A 128 -5.28 -0.04 -7.98
N GLU A 129 -5.92 1.05 -7.54
CA GLU A 129 -7.35 1.15 -7.29
C GLU A 129 -8.25 0.72 -8.48
N PRO A 130 -7.97 1.08 -9.74
CA PRO A 130 -8.79 0.66 -10.88
C PRO A 130 -8.70 -0.84 -11.18
N ASN A 131 -7.64 -1.50 -10.71
CA ASN A 131 -7.36 -2.91 -10.95
C ASN A 131 -7.92 -3.84 -9.85
N VAL A 132 -8.66 -3.28 -8.88
CA VAL A 132 -9.29 -4.05 -7.81
C VAL A 132 -10.80 -3.80 -7.75
N PRO A 133 -11.57 -4.74 -7.18
CA PRO A 133 -13.03 -4.61 -7.11
C PRO A 133 -13.47 -3.38 -6.31
N GLU A 134 -14.58 -2.79 -6.73
CA GLU A 134 -15.31 -1.77 -5.97
C GLU A 134 -15.61 -2.27 -4.53
N PRO A 135 -15.63 -1.37 -3.55
CA PRO A 135 -16.06 -1.71 -2.18
C PRO A 135 -17.51 -2.19 -2.17
N ALA A 136 -17.82 -3.14 -1.27
CA ALA A 136 -19.11 -3.83 -1.16
C ALA A 136 -20.06 -3.17 -0.15
#